data_AF-A0A522GUC3-F1
#
_entry.id   AF-A0A522GUC3-F1
#
_cell.length_a   1.000
_cell.length_b   1.000
_cell.length_c   1.000
_cell.angle_alpha   90.00
_cell.angle_beta   90.00
_cell.angle_gamma   90.00
#
_symmetry.space_group_name_H-M   'P 1'
#
loop_
_entity.id
_entity.type
_entity.pdbx_description
1 polymer ?
#
loop_
_entity_poly.entity_id
_entity_poly.type
_entity_poly.pdbx_seq_one_letter_code
_entity_poly.pdbx_strand_id
1 'polypeptide(L)'
;MSAVLFAGGAASILAYIDTAVGVATFLMSERLPATVENIRSFFKREKRDPPPNFSPDEAQGLVALLIIDPDLLKDLSERVRKAIEAYRYCLRKAVRPQENDACDRRAERDICDTLNRIKSRNKGNLPTDILNNQWHSFGCVDV
;
A
#
# COMPACT_ATOMS: atom_id res chain seq x y z
N MET A 1 5.81 -15.96 -14.04
CA MET A 1 4.74 -14.93 -13.94
C MET A 1 5.43 -13.58 -14.04
N SER A 2 5.09 -12.79 -15.05
CA SER A 2 5.85 -11.60 -15.45
C SER A 2 5.82 -10.51 -14.38
N ALA A 3 7.02 -10.06 -14.00
CA ALA A 3 7.22 -8.81 -13.28
C ALA A 3 6.73 -7.66 -14.17
N VAL A 4 5.60 -7.06 -13.81
CA VAL A 4 5.17 -5.80 -14.41
C VAL A 4 6.12 -4.74 -13.87
N LEU A 5 6.99 -4.21 -14.74
CA LEU A 5 7.81 -3.05 -14.47
C LEU A 5 6.88 -1.85 -14.28
N PHE A 6 6.62 -1.49 -13.03
CA PHE A 6 5.85 -0.32 -12.64
C PHE A 6 6.78 0.91 -12.66
N ALA A 7 6.56 1.83 -13.59
CA ALA A 7 7.43 3.00 -13.78
C ALA A 7 7.05 4.24 -12.95
N GLY A 8 5.85 4.27 -12.34
CA GLY A 8 5.35 5.41 -11.57
C GLY A 8 5.44 5.22 -10.05
N GLY A 9 5.62 6.32 -9.30
CA GLY A 9 5.62 6.32 -7.83
C GLY A 9 4.30 5.86 -7.21
N ALA A 10 3.18 5.95 -7.94
CA ALA A 10 1.88 5.49 -7.47
C ALA A 10 1.84 3.95 -7.30
N ALA A 11 2.39 3.23 -8.27
CA ALA A 11 2.33 1.79 -8.30
C ALA A 11 3.14 1.12 -7.19
N SER A 12 4.31 1.68 -6.86
CA SER A 12 5.14 1.19 -5.75
C SER A 12 4.41 1.33 -4.42
N ILE A 13 3.67 2.42 -4.23
CA ILE A 13 2.98 2.71 -2.98
C ILE A 13 1.69 1.90 -2.85
N LEU A 14 0.95 1.70 -3.96
CA LEU A 14 -0.14 0.73 -3.98
C LEU A 14 0.35 -0.68 -3.61
N ALA A 15 1.49 -1.12 -4.17
CA ALA A 15 2.08 -2.40 -3.84
C ALA A 15 2.54 -2.48 -2.37
N TYR A 16 3.07 -1.39 -1.82
CA TYR A 16 3.47 -1.30 -0.41
C TYR A 16 2.27 -1.50 0.52
N ILE A 17 1.18 -0.75 0.30
CA ILE A 17 -0.02 -0.80 1.14
C ILE A 17 -0.72 -2.16 0.98
N ASP A 18 -0.86 -2.67 -0.25
CA ASP A 18 -1.42 -4.01 -0.52
C ASP A 18 -0.63 -5.11 0.19
N THR A 19 0.69 -5.01 0.18
CA THR A 19 1.56 -5.94 0.90
C THR A 19 1.34 -5.87 2.40
N ALA A 20 1.27 -4.67 2.98
CA ALA A 20 0.99 -4.50 4.41
C ALA A 20 -0.39 -5.04 4.82
N VAL A 21 -1.41 -4.83 3.99
CA VAL A 21 -2.75 -5.43 4.17
C VAL A 21 -2.67 -6.96 4.16
N GLY A 22 -1.95 -7.55 3.21
CA GLY A 22 -1.74 -9.00 3.13
C GLY A 22 -1.01 -9.55 4.35
N VAL A 23 0.05 -8.88 4.79
CA VAL A 23 0.79 -9.23 6.02
C VAL A 23 -0.14 -9.17 7.23
N ALA A 24 -0.85 -8.05 7.43
CA ALA A 24 -1.75 -7.88 8.57
C ALA A 24 -2.83 -8.96 8.60
N THR A 25 -3.42 -9.27 7.45
CA THR A 25 -4.43 -10.33 7.31
C THR A 25 -3.87 -11.69 7.73
N PHE A 26 -2.66 -12.03 7.24
CA PHE A 26 -1.99 -13.28 7.60
C PHE A 26 -1.66 -13.36 9.10
N LEU A 27 -1.14 -12.28 9.68
CA LEU A 27 -0.81 -12.25 11.11
C LEU A 27 -2.05 -12.37 11.98
N MET A 28 -3.16 -11.72 11.59
CA MET A 28 -4.45 -11.88 12.27
C MET A 28 -4.97 -13.33 12.20
N SER A 29 -4.89 -13.98 11.04
CA SER A 29 -5.35 -15.38 10.89
C SER A 29 -4.52 -16.35 11.73
N GLU A 30 -3.23 -16.10 11.87
CA GLU A 30 -2.31 -16.91 12.67
C GLU A 30 -2.25 -16.49 14.15
N ARG A 31 -2.99 -15.43 14.54
CA ARG A 31 -2.96 -14.82 15.88
C ARG A 31 -1.54 -14.41 16.33
N LEU A 32 -0.77 -13.88 15.39
CA LEU A 32 0.61 -13.44 15.59
C LEU A 32 0.68 -11.91 15.76
N PRO A 33 1.59 -11.40 16.62
CA PRO A 33 1.83 -9.97 16.73
C PRO A 33 2.60 -9.41 15.51
N ALA A 34 2.46 -8.12 15.26
CA ALA A 34 3.22 -7.38 14.24
C ALA A 34 4.69 -7.16 14.64
N THR A 35 5.48 -8.22 14.67
CA THR A 35 6.94 -8.14 14.81
C THR A 35 7.62 -8.24 13.45
N VAL A 36 8.81 -7.66 13.32
CA VAL A 36 9.63 -7.75 12.11
C VAL A 36 9.88 -9.21 11.68
N GLU A 37 10.13 -10.09 12.64
CA GLU A 37 10.29 -11.54 12.39
C GLU A 37 9.02 -12.17 11.79
N ASN A 38 7.86 -11.85 12.35
CA ASN A 38 6.58 -12.35 11.86
C ASN A 38 6.24 -11.81 10.46
N ILE A 39 6.55 -10.53 10.19
CA ILE A 39 6.42 -9.94 8.85
C ILE A 39 7.35 -10.64 7.86
N ARG A 40 8.60 -10.96 8.23
CA ARG A 40 9.52 -11.75 7.39
C ARG A 40 9.02 -13.18 7.20
N SER A 41 8.39 -13.78 8.21
CA SER A 41 7.85 -15.14 8.16
C SER A 41 6.76 -15.29 7.11
N PHE A 42 5.94 -14.25 6.92
CA PHE A 42 4.91 -14.20 5.89
C PHE A 42 5.51 -14.36 4.49
N PHE A 43 6.55 -13.60 4.14
CA PHE A 43 7.22 -13.73 2.83
C PHE A 43 7.82 -15.12 2.60
N LYS A 44 8.42 -15.72 3.66
CA LYS A 44 8.95 -17.08 3.61
C LYS A 44 7.86 -18.12 3.36
N ARG A 45 6.72 -18.01 4.05
CA ARG A 45 5.61 -18.97 3.95
C ARG A 45 4.86 -18.85 2.63
N GLU A 46 4.57 -17.63 2.22
CA GLU A 46 3.91 -17.33 0.94
C GLU A 46 4.83 -17.53 -0.28
N LYS A 47 6.11 -17.86 -0.04
CA LYS A 47 7.14 -18.04 -1.09
C LYS A 47 7.17 -16.87 -2.08
N ARG A 48 7.08 -15.66 -1.54
CA ARG A 48 7.00 -14.43 -2.32
C ARG A 48 8.04 -13.44 -1.82
N ASP A 49 8.64 -12.71 -2.74
CA ASP A 49 9.54 -11.62 -2.40
C ASP A 49 8.74 -10.36 -2.03
N PRO A 50 9.25 -9.54 -1.09
CA PRO A 50 8.69 -8.21 -0.84
C PRO A 50 8.82 -7.34 -2.11
N PRO A 51 7.85 -6.44 -2.38
CA PRO A 51 8.00 -5.51 -3.49
C PRO A 51 9.16 -4.54 -3.25
N PRO A 52 9.68 -3.90 -4.30
CA PRO A 52 10.71 -2.88 -4.17
C PRO A 52 10.27 -1.80 -3.16
N ASN A 53 11.16 -1.42 -2.24
CA ASN A 53 10.93 -0.46 -1.15
C ASN A 53 10.05 -0.94 0.01
N PHE A 54 9.68 -2.23 0.07
CA PHE A 54 9.03 -2.77 1.27
C PHE A 54 10.07 -3.25 2.28
N SER A 55 10.27 -2.46 3.34
CA SER A 55 11.05 -2.83 4.51
C SER A 55 10.14 -3.38 5.61
N PRO A 56 10.35 -4.62 6.11
CA PRO A 56 9.59 -5.15 7.25
C PRO A 56 9.67 -4.27 8.51
N ASP A 57 10.83 -3.66 8.74
CA ASP A 57 11.08 -2.77 9.88
C ASP A 57 10.25 -1.49 9.75
N GLU A 58 10.22 -0.85 8.58
CA GLU A 58 9.39 0.34 8.35
C GLU A 58 7.89 0.01 8.33
N ALA A 59 7.50 -1.11 7.71
CA ALA A 59 6.11 -1.50 7.57
C ALA A 59 5.47 -1.96 8.89
N GLN A 60 6.28 -2.23 9.93
CA GLN A 60 5.81 -2.73 11.22
C GLN A 60 4.71 -1.84 11.82
N GLY A 61 4.89 -0.52 11.78
CA GLY A 61 3.93 0.44 12.31
C GLY A 61 2.57 0.36 11.61
N LEU A 62 2.57 0.30 10.27
CA LEU A 62 1.34 0.15 9.50
C LEU A 62 0.66 -1.19 9.77
N VAL A 63 1.41 -2.29 9.75
CA VAL A 63 0.87 -3.64 10.01
C VAL A 63 0.26 -3.71 11.41
N ALA A 64 0.93 -3.16 12.42
CA ALA A 64 0.41 -3.10 13.79
C ALA A 64 -0.91 -2.33 13.87
N LEU A 65 -0.99 -1.17 13.21
CA LEU A 65 -2.22 -0.38 13.14
C LEU A 65 -3.37 -1.19 12.52
N LEU A 66 -3.12 -1.89 11.41
CA LEU A 66 -4.15 -2.68 10.71
C LEU A 66 -4.63 -3.89 11.51
N ILE A 67 -3.78 -4.48 12.34
CA ILE A 67 -4.19 -5.54 13.27
C ILE A 67 -5.09 -4.98 14.39
N ILE A 68 -4.77 -3.78 14.89
CA ILE A 68 -5.50 -3.10 15.97
C ILE A 68 -6.85 -2.55 15.49
N ASP A 69 -6.92 -2.09 14.23
CA ASP A 69 -8.12 -1.56 13.58
C ASP A 69 -8.52 -2.44 12.37
N PRO A 70 -9.24 -3.55 12.60
CA PRO A 70 -9.71 -4.43 11.54
C PRO A 70 -10.67 -3.78 10.54
N ASP A 71 -11.39 -2.73 10.97
CA ASP A 71 -12.29 -1.98 10.08
C ASP A 71 -11.48 -1.17 9.07
N LEU A 72 -10.39 -0.54 9.51
CA LEU A 72 -9.43 0.09 8.61
C LEU A 72 -8.80 -0.95 7.67
N LEU A 73 -8.38 -2.10 8.19
CA LEU A 73 -7.83 -3.18 7.34
C LEU A 73 -8.80 -3.58 6.23
N LYS A 74 -10.08 -3.78 6.55
CA LYS A 74 -11.10 -4.13 5.57
C LYS A 74 -11.32 -3.01 4.55
N ASP A 75 -11.45 -1.76 4.99
CA ASP A 75 -11.60 -0.59 4.09
C ASP A 75 -10.40 -0.47 3.14
N LEU A 76 -9.17 -0.58 3.68
CA LEU A 76 -7.96 -0.51 2.86
C LEU A 76 -7.86 -1.66 1.86
N SER A 77 -8.17 -2.89 2.27
CA SER A 77 -8.15 -4.05 1.37
C SER A 77 -9.05 -3.85 0.17
N GLU A 78 -10.29 -3.38 0.38
CA GLU A 78 -11.23 -3.14 -0.71
C GLU A 78 -10.80 -1.97 -1.61
N ARG A 79 -10.29 -0.88 -1.03
CA ARG A 79 -9.89 0.33 -1.76
C ARG A 79 -8.63 0.12 -2.57
N VAL A 80 -7.57 -0.41 -1.96
CA VAL A 80 -6.29 -0.62 -2.61
C VAL A 80 -6.45 -1.62 -3.76
N ARG A 81 -7.24 -2.68 -3.57
CA ARG A 81 -7.57 -3.62 -4.65
C ARG A 81 -8.26 -2.93 -5.83
N LYS A 82 -9.28 -2.11 -5.57
CA LYS A 82 -9.97 -1.32 -6.61
C LYS A 82 -9.03 -0.36 -7.33
N ALA A 83 -8.17 0.34 -6.59
CA ALA A 83 -7.19 1.27 -7.14
C ALA A 83 -6.17 0.55 -8.04
N ILE A 84 -5.65 -0.61 -7.61
CA ILE A 84 -4.75 -1.46 -8.41
C ILE A 84 -5.44 -1.96 -9.69
N GLU A 85 -6.68 -2.44 -9.58
CA GLU A 85 -7.46 -2.90 -10.74
C GLU A 85 -7.70 -1.76 -11.73
N ALA A 86 -8.11 -0.59 -11.25
CA ALA A 86 -8.34 0.60 -12.07
C ALA A 86 -7.05 1.10 -12.74
N TYR A 87 -5.94 1.12 -12.00
CA TYR A 87 -4.63 1.51 -12.51
C TYR A 87 -4.13 0.56 -13.60
N ARG A 88 -4.18 -0.75 -13.35
CA ARG A 88 -3.82 -1.78 -14.36
C ARG A 88 -4.70 -1.69 -15.60
N TYR A 89 -5.99 -1.46 -15.43
CA TYR A 89 -6.92 -1.29 -16.55
C TYR A 89 -6.60 -0.04 -17.37
N CYS A 90 -6.28 1.07 -16.70
CA CYS A 90 -5.87 2.32 -17.34
C CYS A 90 -4.59 2.11 -18.17
N LEU A 91 -3.55 1.52 -17.58
CA LEU A 91 -2.28 1.26 -18.27
C LEU A 91 -2.44 0.35 -19.49
N ARG A 92 -3.34 -0.66 -19.45
CA ARG A 92 -3.60 -1.52 -20.62
C ARG A 92 -4.23 -0.78 -21.79
N LYS A 93 -4.91 0.34 -21.52
CA LYS A 93 -5.57 1.17 -22.53
C LYS A 93 -4.71 2.32 -23.01
N ALA A 94 -3.70 2.70 -22.24
CA ALA A 94 -2.76 3.75 -22.58
C ALA A 94 -1.88 3.29 -23.75
N VAL A 95 -1.97 4.02 -24.87
CA VAL A 95 -1.15 3.81 -26.06
C VAL A 95 -0.02 4.83 -26.11
N ARG A 96 -0.23 6.02 -25.51
CA ARG A 96 0.70 7.13 -25.51
C ARG A 96 1.27 7.40 -24.11
N PRO A 97 2.50 7.94 -24.00
CA PRO A 97 3.10 8.29 -22.71
C PRO A 97 2.23 9.21 -21.84
N GLN A 98 1.54 10.19 -22.45
CA GLN A 98 0.69 11.12 -21.70
C GLN A 98 -0.52 10.43 -21.04
N GLU A 99 -0.96 9.29 -21.59
CA GLU A 99 -2.04 8.50 -21.01
C GLU A 99 -1.53 7.70 -19.80
N ASN A 100 -0.28 7.23 -19.84
CA ASN A 100 0.38 6.63 -18.67
C ASN A 100 0.48 7.65 -17.52
N ASP A 101 0.91 8.88 -17.81
CA ASP A 101 0.98 9.95 -16.81
C ASP A 101 -0.40 10.30 -16.21
N ALA A 102 -1.46 10.15 -17.00
CA ALA A 102 -2.83 10.34 -16.53
C ALA A 102 -3.27 9.18 -15.63
N CYS A 103 -2.87 7.94 -15.95
CA CYS A 103 -3.09 6.77 -15.09
C CYS A 103 -2.36 6.90 -13.75
N ASP A 104 -1.11 7.34 -13.77
CA ASP A 104 -0.32 7.60 -12.56
C ASP A 104 -0.98 8.65 -11.70
N ARG A 105 -1.29 9.83 -12.26
CA ARG A 105 -1.97 10.91 -11.50
C ARG A 105 -3.32 10.50 -10.93
N ARG A 106 -4.06 9.60 -11.59
CA ARG A 106 -5.30 9.04 -11.02
C ARG A 106 -4.99 8.16 -9.82
N ALA A 107 -4.03 7.26 -9.94
CA ALA A 107 -3.61 6.39 -8.84
C ALA A 107 -3.04 7.20 -7.65
N GLU A 108 -2.30 8.27 -7.90
CA GLU A 108 -1.81 9.19 -6.85
C GLU A 108 -2.95 9.78 -6.02
N ARG A 109 -4.07 10.15 -6.65
CA ARG A 109 -5.26 10.63 -5.93
C ARG A 109 -5.89 9.56 -5.05
N ASP A 110 -6.04 8.34 -5.59
CA ASP A 110 -6.55 7.20 -4.82
C ASP A 110 -5.64 6.87 -3.62
N ILE A 111 -4.33 7.04 -3.79
CA ILE A 111 -3.34 6.91 -2.71
C ILE A 111 -3.50 8.04 -1.70
N CYS A 112 -3.61 9.30 -2.10
CA CYS A 112 -3.83 10.40 -1.15
C CYS A 112 -5.07 10.17 -0.27
N ASP A 113 -6.18 9.75 -0.87
CA ASP A 113 -7.40 9.39 -0.14
C ASP A 113 -7.16 8.25 0.86
N THR A 114 -6.36 7.25 0.45
CA THR A 114 -5.97 6.12 1.30
C THR A 114 -5.08 6.57 2.46
N LEU A 115 -4.08 7.42 2.21
CA LEU A 115 -3.16 7.93 3.22
C LEU A 115 -3.89 8.83 4.22
N ASN A 116 -4.81 9.68 3.77
CA ASN A 116 -5.62 10.53 4.65
C ASN A 116 -6.50 9.70 5.60
N ARG A 117 -7.02 8.55 5.14
CA ARG A 117 -7.76 7.62 6.01
C ARG A 117 -6.87 7.01 7.08
N ILE A 118 -5.67 6.57 6.69
CA ILE A 118 -4.67 6.06 7.65
C ILE A 118 -4.35 7.15 8.69
N LYS A 119 -4.08 8.39 8.26
CA LYS A 119 -3.86 9.54 9.16
C LYS A 119 -5.03 9.74 10.10
N SER A 120 -6.25 9.80 9.58
CA SER A 120 -7.47 10.02 10.38
C SER A 120 -7.63 8.96 11.47
N ARG A 121 -7.41 7.68 11.15
CA ARG A 121 -7.43 6.57 12.13
C ARG A 121 -6.24 6.59 13.09
N ASN A 122 -5.12 7.18 12.70
CA ASN A 122 -3.88 7.23 13.46
C ASN A 122 -3.54 8.63 13.99
N LYS A 123 -4.56 9.36 14.50
CA LYS A 123 -4.40 10.65 15.19
C LYS A 123 -3.65 11.72 14.37
N GLY A 124 -3.88 11.75 13.07
CA GLY A 124 -3.26 12.69 12.14
C GLY A 124 -1.89 12.28 11.61
N ASN A 125 -1.35 11.11 12.00
CA ASN A 125 0.00 10.68 11.64
C ASN A 125 0.00 9.52 10.66
N LEU A 126 0.94 9.51 9.72
CA LEU A 126 1.23 8.31 8.95
C LEU A 126 2.20 7.41 9.74
N PRO A 127 1.97 6.09 9.78
CA PRO A 127 2.72 5.19 10.65
C PRO A 127 4.12 4.87 10.14
N THR A 128 4.50 5.32 8.94
CA THR A 128 5.79 5.03 8.32
C THR A 128 6.32 6.22 7.51
N ASP A 129 7.64 6.37 7.46
CA ASP A 129 8.30 7.47 6.76
C ASP A 129 8.05 7.43 5.26
N ILE A 130 8.03 6.23 4.66
CA ILE A 130 7.74 6.08 3.22
C ILE A 130 6.35 6.60 2.87
N LEU A 131 5.33 6.33 3.69
CA LEU A 131 3.99 6.87 3.47
C LEU A 131 3.96 8.39 3.67
N ASN A 132 4.67 8.89 4.70
CA ASN A 132 4.73 10.32 4.97
C ASN A 132 5.42 11.09 3.84
N ASN A 133 6.57 10.61 3.39
CA ASN A 133 7.30 11.18 2.25
C ASN A 133 6.44 11.14 0.98
N GLN A 134 5.70 10.06 0.78
CA GLN A 134 4.85 9.95 -0.39
C GLN A 134 3.66 10.91 -0.35
N TRP A 135 3.04 11.08 0.82
CA TRP A 135 1.96 12.04 1.02
C TRP A 135 2.39 13.45 0.60
N HIS A 136 3.59 13.87 1.01
CA HIS A 136 4.17 15.15 0.61
C HIS A 136 4.52 15.18 -0.88
N SER A 137 5.14 14.12 -1.41
CA SER A 137 5.58 14.04 -2.82
C SER A 137 4.42 14.13 -3.80
N PHE A 138 3.27 13.51 -3.49
CA PHE A 138 2.05 13.62 -4.30
C PHE A 138 1.27 14.91 -4.08
N GLY A 139 1.69 15.78 -3.15
CA GLY A 139 0.96 17.00 -2.81
C GLY A 139 -0.43 16.70 -2.25
N CYS A 140 -0.57 15.63 -1.47
CA CYS A 140 -1.82 15.32 -0.80
C CYS A 140 -2.20 16.47 0.16
N VAL A 141 -3.51 16.69 0.32
CA VAL A 141 -4.05 17.70 1.23
C VAL A 141 -4.91 16.98 2.26
N ASP A 142 -4.88 17.43 3.52
CA ASP A 142 -5.74 16.89 4.56
C ASP A 142 -7.22 17.15 4.20
N VAL A 143 -8.07 16.15 4.45
CA VAL A 143 -9.51 16.16 4.14
C VAL A 143 -10.31 16.06 5.43
#